data_AF-A0A1J5NWI4-F1
#
_entry.id   AF-A0A1J5NWI4-F1
#
_cell.length_a   1.000
_cell.length_b   1.000
_cell.length_c   1.000
_cell.angle_alpha   90.00
_cell.angle_beta   90.00
_cell.angle_gamma   90.00
#
_symmetry.space_group_name_H-M   'P 1'
#
loop_
_entity.id
_entity.type
_entity.pdbx_description
1 polymer ?
#
loop_
_entity_poly.entity_id
_entity_poly.type
_entity_poly.pdbx_seq_one_letter_code
_entity_poly.pdbx_strand_id
1 'polypeptide(L)'
;MQLDDPTFRMLFAKGPVKRIGRDRFIRNVLYAIGNSGDRGATVVVEPLLADPDPTVRGAAVWALSRPHEAEAFAALRAAHLPGETEAAVRAEWTPLPQGEKERFEIV
;
A
#
# COMPACT_ATOMS: atom_id res chain seq x y z
N MET A 1 -16.35 0.95 -0.35
CA MET A 1 -16.17 2.40 -0.18
C MET A 1 -14.68 2.64 0.01
N GLN A 2 -14.02 3.28 -0.96
CA GLN A 2 -12.62 3.71 -0.79
C GLN A 2 -12.61 5.10 -0.14
N LEU A 3 -11.60 5.38 0.69
CA LEU A 3 -11.45 6.65 1.37
C LEU A 3 -10.82 7.68 0.41
N ASP A 4 -11.65 8.43 -0.29
CA ASP A 4 -11.22 9.56 -1.13
C ASP A 4 -10.89 10.81 -0.29
N ASP A 5 -10.21 11.80 -0.89
CA ASP A 5 -9.80 13.01 -0.18
C ASP A 5 -10.98 13.83 0.39
N PRO A 6 -12.11 14.02 -0.32
CA PRO A 6 -13.30 14.67 0.26
C PRO A 6 -13.82 13.94 1.51
N THR A 7 -13.97 12.62 1.44
CA THR A 7 -14.46 11.81 2.55
C THR A 7 -13.46 11.81 3.72
N PHE A 8 -12.16 11.73 3.45
CA PHE A 8 -11.10 11.86 4.44
C PHE A 8 -11.17 13.20 5.19
N ARG A 9 -11.29 14.31 4.46
CA ARG A 9 -11.38 15.65 5.06
C ARG A 9 -12.63 15.83 5.91
N MET A 10 -13.73 15.19 5.53
CA MET A 10 -14.97 15.19 6.30
C MET A 10 -14.82 14.39 7.60
N LEU A 11 -14.31 13.15 7.52
CA LEU A 11 -14.16 12.27 8.69
C LEU A 11 -13.17 12.82 9.71
N PHE A 12 -12.08 13.43 9.26
CA PHE A 12 -11.03 13.96 10.13
C PHE A 12 -11.08 15.48 10.32
N ALA A 13 -12.18 16.13 9.97
CA ALA A 13 -12.31 17.60 9.90
C ALA A 13 -11.77 18.35 11.12
N LYS A 14 -11.89 17.76 12.32
CA LYS A 14 -11.52 18.33 13.62
C LYS A 14 -10.34 17.61 14.30
N GLY A 15 -9.68 16.68 13.63
CA GLY A 15 -8.63 15.83 14.19
C GLY A 15 -7.22 16.18 13.71
N PRO A 16 -6.17 15.85 14.49
CA PRO A 16 -4.77 16.05 14.07
C PRO A 16 -4.41 15.26 12.80
N VAL A 17 -5.13 14.15 12.54
CA VAL A 17 -4.99 13.32 11.33
C VAL A 17 -5.25 14.11 10.04
N LYS A 18 -6.09 15.14 10.04
CA LYS A 18 -6.30 15.98 8.85
C LYS A 18 -5.00 16.62 8.34
N ARG A 19 -4.07 16.94 9.25
CA ARG A 19 -2.81 17.64 8.90
C ARG A 19 -1.84 16.76 8.12
N ILE A 20 -1.92 15.44 8.26
CA ILE A 20 -1.02 14.53 7.54
C ILE A 20 -1.48 14.26 6.09
N GLY A 21 -2.77 14.49 5.79
CA GLY A 21 -3.36 14.26 4.48
C GLY A 21 -3.76 12.81 4.21
N ARG A 22 -4.63 12.61 3.21
CA ARG A 22 -5.23 11.32 2.84
C ARG A 22 -4.18 10.30 2.42
N ASP A 23 -3.26 10.69 1.54
CA ASP A 23 -2.29 9.75 0.94
C ASP A 23 -1.29 9.25 1.99
N ARG A 24 -0.77 10.14 2.84
CA ARG A 24 0.11 9.76 3.96
C ARG A 24 -0.61 8.88 4.97
N PHE A 25 -1.89 9.16 5.25
CA PHE A 25 -2.69 8.31 6.12
C PHE A 25 -2.87 6.91 5.54
N ILE A 26 -3.29 6.78 4.28
CA ILE A 26 -3.48 5.48 3.64
C ILE A 26 -2.17 4.73 3.54
N ARG A 27 -1.08 5.38 3.14
CA ARG A 27 0.27 4.81 3.16
C ARG A 27 0.62 4.21 4.53
N ASN A 28 0.38 4.94 5.61
CA ASN A 28 0.65 4.45 6.97
C ASN A 28 -0.24 3.25 7.35
N VAL A 29 -1.51 3.28 6.96
CA VAL A 29 -2.44 2.16 7.16
C VAL A 29 -1.97 0.92 6.40
N LEU A 30 -1.51 1.07 5.16
CA LEU A 30 -0.97 -0.02 4.34
C LEU A 30 0.29 -0.63 4.97
N TYR A 31 1.19 0.19 5.51
CA TYR A 31 2.33 -0.32 6.27
C TYR A 31 1.89 -1.10 7.51
N ALA A 32 0.89 -0.61 8.25
CA ALA A 32 0.35 -1.32 9.40
C ALA A 32 -0.29 -2.66 9.00
N ILE A 33 -1.04 -2.70 7.90
CA ILE A 33 -1.62 -3.93 7.34
C ILE A 33 -0.52 -4.93 6.98
N GLY A 34 0.50 -4.52 6.22
CA GLY A 34 1.58 -5.43 5.84
C GLY A 34 2.40 -5.92 7.04
N ASN A 35 2.51 -5.12 8.11
CA ASN A 35 3.15 -5.56 9.36
C ASN A 35 2.29 -6.51 10.19
N SER A 36 0.96 -6.41 10.10
CA SER A 36 0.05 -7.31 10.83
C SER A 36 0.09 -8.76 10.33
N GLY A 37 0.49 -8.97 9.07
CA GLY A 37 0.44 -10.29 8.42
C GLY A 37 -0.98 -10.82 8.18
N ASP A 38 -2.01 -9.99 8.39
CA ASP A 38 -3.41 -10.39 8.20
C ASP A 38 -3.74 -10.56 6.72
N ARG A 39 -3.97 -11.81 6.32
CA ARG A 39 -4.33 -12.17 4.94
C ARG A 39 -5.73 -11.69 4.55
N GLY A 40 -6.62 -11.49 5.53
CA GLY A 40 -7.97 -10.99 5.31
C GLY A 40 -7.98 -9.56 4.75
N ALA A 41 -6.88 -8.82 4.93
CA ALA A 41 -6.77 -7.44 4.46
C ALA A 41 -6.49 -7.33 2.95
N THR A 42 -6.11 -8.41 2.25
CA THR A 42 -5.81 -8.40 0.80
C THR A 42 -6.95 -7.80 -0.02
N VAL A 43 -8.20 -8.14 0.29
CA VAL A 43 -9.41 -7.61 -0.39
C VAL A 43 -9.54 -6.10 -0.28
N VAL A 44 -8.98 -5.50 0.77
CA VAL A 44 -9.01 -4.05 1.00
C VAL A 44 -7.80 -3.36 0.36
N VAL A 45 -6.66 -4.05 0.28
CA VAL A 45 -5.41 -3.50 -0.24
C VAL A 45 -5.36 -3.55 -1.78
N GLU A 46 -5.81 -4.63 -2.40
CA GLU A 46 -5.72 -4.82 -3.85
C GLU A 46 -6.35 -3.66 -4.68
N PRO A 47 -7.54 -3.11 -4.32
CA PRO A 47 -8.08 -1.95 -5.02
C PRO A 47 -7.20 -0.69 -4.99
N LEU A 48 -6.26 -0.59 -4.02
CA LEU A 48 -5.34 0.55 -3.89
C LEU A 48 -4.13 0.44 -4.82
N LEU A 49 -3.97 -0.69 -5.55
CA LEU A 49 -3.01 -0.79 -6.65
C LEU A 49 -3.36 0.10 -7.85
N ALA A 50 -4.60 0.60 -7.92
CA ALA A 50 -5.07 1.53 -8.95
C ALA A 50 -5.20 2.98 -8.44
N ASP A 51 -4.69 3.28 -7.23
CA ASP A 51 -4.79 4.62 -6.64
C ASP A 51 -4.10 5.67 -7.52
N PRO A 52 -4.66 6.89 -7.70
CA PRO A 52 -3.99 7.93 -8.47
C PRO A 52 -2.64 8.34 -7.86
N ASP A 53 -2.48 8.25 -6.54
CA ASP A 53 -1.22 8.61 -5.88
C ASP A 53 -0.21 7.45 -5.89
N PRO A 54 1.00 7.65 -6.43
CA PRO A 54 2.01 6.58 -6.50
C PRO A 54 2.57 6.15 -5.14
N THR A 55 2.53 7.01 -4.13
CA THR A 55 2.95 6.65 -2.77
C THR A 55 1.99 5.62 -2.18
N VAL A 56 0.69 5.78 -2.44
CA VAL A 56 -0.33 4.80 -2.03
C VAL A 56 -0.17 3.49 -2.80
N ARG A 57 0.01 3.54 -4.13
CA ARG A 57 0.24 2.33 -4.92
C ARG A 57 1.47 1.55 -4.45
N GLY A 58 2.61 2.23 -4.25
CA GLY A 58 3.83 1.60 -3.75
C GLY A 58 3.64 0.93 -2.39
N ALA A 59 2.97 1.61 -1.44
CA ALA A 59 2.66 1.03 -0.14
C ALA A 59 1.71 -0.18 -0.23
N ALA A 60 0.79 -0.21 -1.19
CA ALA A 60 -0.11 -1.33 -1.41
C ALA A 60 0.66 -2.55 -1.94
N VAL A 61 1.58 -2.34 -2.90
CA VAL A 61 2.49 -3.39 -3.38
C VAL A 61 3.31 -3.96 -2.22
N TRP A 62 3.90 -3.09 -1.40
CA TRP A 62 4.68 -3.51 -0.25
C TRP A 62 3.84 -4.37 0.71
N ALA A 63 2.63 -3.93 1.06
CA ALA A 63 1.74 -4.63 1.98
C ALA A 63 1.33 -6.01 1.46
N LEU A 64 1.00 -6.12 0.16
CA LEU A 64 0.67 -7.39 -0.50
C LEU A 64 1.87 -8.33 -0.64
N SER A 65 3.10 -7.82 -0.53
CA SER A 65 4.32 -8.63 -0.57
C SER A 65 4.67 -9.30 0.77
N ARG A 66 3.96 -8.95 1.85
CA ARG A 66 4.23 -9.43 3.22
C ARG A 66 3.58 -10.78 3.55
N PRO A 67 2.33 -11.08 3.13
CA PRO A 67 1.76 -12.43 3.27
C PRO A 67 2.65 -13.49 2.62
N HIS A 68 2.75 -14.67 3.24
CA HIS A 68 3.70 -15.73 2.86
C HIS A 68 3.32 -16.55 1.60
N GLU A 69 2.55 -15.98 0.67
CA GLU A 69 2.09 -16.67 -0.55
C GLU A 69 2.74 -16.07 -1.80
N ALA A 70 3.92 -16.58 -2.13
CA ALA A 70 4.72 -16.09 -3.26
C ALA A 70 3.97 -16.17 -4.61
N GLU A 71 3.17 -17.21 -4.83
CA GLU A 71 2.37 -17.38 -6.05
C GLU A 71 1.28 -16.31 -6.19
N ALA A 72 0.55 -15.99 -5.11
CA ALA A 72 -0.47 -14.95 -5.13
C ALA A 72 0.13 -13.58 -5.46
N PHE A 73 1.27 -13.24 -4.83
CA PHE A 73 1.98 -12.01 -5.13
C PHE A 73 2.54 -11.98 -6.57
N ALA A 74 3.03 -13.12 -7.08
CA ALA A 74 3.50 -13.22 -8.46
C ALA A 74 2.38 -12.98 -9.49
N ALA A 75 1.17 -13.49 -9.23
CA ALA A 75 0.01 -13.25 -10.08
C ALA A 75 -0.38 -11.76 -10.12
N LEU A 76 -0.44 -11.11 -8.95
CA LEU A 76 -0.69 -9.67 -8.84
C LEU A 76 0.38 -8.86 -9.59
N ARG A 77 1.66 -9.20 -9.41
CA ARG A 77 2.76 -8.55 -10.12
C ARG A 77 2.61 -8.66 -11.63
N ALA A 78 2.26 -9.85 -12.15
CA ALA A 78 2.08 -10.06 -13.58
C ALA A 78 0.93 -9.22 -14.15
N ALA A 79 -0.15 -9.02 -13.39
CA ALA A 79 -1.30 -8.24 -13.80
C ALA A 79 -1.03 -6.71 -13.78
N HIS A 80 -0.32 -6.20 -12.77
CA HIS A 80 -0.22 -4.75 -12.53
C HIS A 80 1.09 -4.11 -13.00
N LEU A 81 2.22 -4.81 -12.97
CA LEU A 81 3.53 -4.25 -13.33
C LEU A 81 3.61 -3.72 -14.78
N PRO A 82 2.97 -4.33 -15.80
CA PRO A 82 2.99 -3.79 -17.17
C PRO A 82 2.33 -2.42 -17.31
N GLY A 83 1.31 -2.12 -16.49
CA GLY A 83 0.57 -0.85 -16.53
C GLY A 83 1.14 0.25 -15.64
N GLU A 84 2.05 -0.08 -14.73
CA GLU A 84 2.64 0.91 -13.82
C GLU A 84 3.69 1.77 -14.52
N THR A 85 3.49 3.09 -14.51
CA THR A 85 4.39 4.07 -15.13
C THR A 85 5.43 4.62 -14.17
N GLU A 86 5.17 4.60 -12.87
CA GLU A 86 6.03 5.24 -11.87
C GLU A 86 7.18 4.33 -11.45
N ALA A 87 8.40 4.76 -11.73
CA ALA A 87 9.61 3.97 -11.50
C ALA A 87 9.76 3.49 -10.04
N ALA A 88 9.39 4.32 -9.07
CA ALA A 88 9.42 3.95 -7.66
C ALA A 88 8.45 2.80 -7.34
N VAL A 89 7.23 2.83 -7.89
CA VAL A 89 6.24 1.77 -7.68
C VAL A 89 6.65 0.48 -8.39
N ARG A 90 7.26 0.59 -9.59
CA ARG A 90 7.83 -0.56 -10.31
C ARG A 90 8.91 -1.26 -9.49
N ALA A 91 9.70 -0.51 -8.71
CA ALA A 91 10.73 -1.08 -7.84
C ALA A 91 10.13 -1.91 -6.69
N GLU A 92 8.99 -1.49 -6.12
CA GLU A 92 8.28 -2.22 -5.04
C GLU A 92 7.79 -3.60 -5.49
N TRP A 93 7.50 -3.77 -6.78
CA TRP A 93 7.14 -5.08 -7.37
C TRP A 93 8.32 -6.06 -7.45
N THR A 94 9.53 -5.63 -7.10
CA THR A 94 10.70 -6.50 -7.02
C THR A 94 10.73 -7.16 -5.64
N PRO A 95 10.72 -8.50 -5.55
CA PRO A 95 10.80 -9.18 -4.27
C PRO A 95 12.12 -8.82 -3.57
N LEU A 96 12.07 -8.10 -2.45
CA LEU A 96 13.26 -7.96 -1.61
C LEU A 96 13.57 -9.31 -0.94
N PRO A 97 14.86 -9.68 -0.80
CA PRO A 97 15.27 -10.81 0.02
C PRO A 97 14.68 -10.67 1.44
N GLN A 98 14.29 -11.79 2.05
CA GLN A 98 13.50 -11.81 3.28
C GLN A 98 14.13 -11.03 4.47
N GLY A 99 15.44 -10.74 4.44
CA GLY A 99 16.17 -10.00 5.47
C GLY A 99 16.33 -8.47 5.25
N GLU A 100 15.96 -7.91 4.10
CA GLU A 100 16.08 -6.44 3.86
C GLU A 100 14.77 -5.67 4.11
N LYS A 101 13.64 -6.40 4.23
CA LYS A 101 12.30 -5.81 4.35
C LYS A 101 11.99 -5.21 5.74
N GLU A 102 12.78 -5.52 6.75
CA GLU A 102 12.58 -5.04 8.14
C GLU A 102 13.11 -3.62 8.37
N ARG A 103 13.87 -3.06 7.42
CA ARG A 103 14.66 -1.83 7.63
C ARG A 103 13.88 -0.52 7.43
N PHE A 104 12.60 -0.58 7.05
CA PHE A 104 11.76 0.60 6.83
C PHE A 104 10.74 0.76 7.97
N GLU A 105 11.24 0.85 9.20
CA GLU A 105 10.46 1.31 10.35
C GLU A 105 10.28 2.83 10.27
N ILE A 106 9.06 3.24 9.93
CA ILE A 106 8.36 4.47 10.35
C ILE A 106 9.25 5.72 10.50
N VAL A 107 9.27 6.55 9.43
CA VAL A 107 9.50 8.01 9.54
C VAL A 107 8.21 8.75 9.18
#